data_AF-A0AAV1XJW3-F1
#
_entry.id   AF-A0AAV1XJW3-F1
#
_cell.length_a   1.000
_cell.length_b   1.000
_cell.length_c   1.000
_cell.angle_alpha   90.00
_cell.angle_beta   90.00
_cell.angle_gamma   90.00
#
_symmetry.space_group_name_H-M   'P 1'
#
loop_
_entity.id
_entity.type
_entity.pdbx_description
1 polymer ?
#
loop_
_entity_poly.entity_id
_entity_poly.type
_entity_poly.pdbx_seq_one_letter_code
_entity_poly.pdbx_strand_id
1 'polypeptide(L)'
;MVLILSFKNALVLFSCTFAFNLLSIIPICALNIGAQTTGVAVSVSKDCSRQCESSFCSLPPLLRYGKYCGLLYSGCPGERPCDGLDACCMNHDQCVQDKNNDYISQECSQTLIKCMDKFKNSGAPTFKGNTCQVDDVIEVIHVVMEAALLAGRVLHKP
;
A
#
# COMPACT_ATOMS: atom_id res chain seq x y z
N MET A 1 -52.37 21.78 -26.59
CA MET A 1 -50.96 21.36 -26.44
C MET A 1 -50.31 22.06 -25.23
N VAL A 2 -50.91 21.98 -24.04
CA VAL A 2 -50.34 22.54 -22.79
C VAL A 2 -50.49 21.53 -21.65
N LEU A 3 -51.58 20.74 -21.64
CA LEU A 3 -51.76 19.64 -20.69
C LEU A 3 -50.73 18.49 -20.83
N ILE A 4 -50.22 18.22 -22.03
CA ILE A 4 -49.26 17.12 -22.28
C ILE A 4 -47.84 17.49 -21.81
N LEU A 5 -47.51 18.79 -21.72
CA LEU A 5 -46.20 19.27 -21.27
C LEU A 5 -46.05 19.16 -19.74
N SER A 6 -47.15 19.34 -19.00
CA SER A 6 -47.16 19.23 -17.53
C SER A 6 -47.00 17.79 -17.04
N PHE A 7 -47.59 16.81 -17.75
CA PHE A 7 -47.50 15.40 -17.39
C PHE A 7 -46.10 14.80 -17.62
N LYS A 8 -45.40 15.22 -18.68
CA LYS A 8 -44.01 14.81 -18.96
C LYS A 8 -43.03 15.34 -17.91
N ASN A 9 -43.19 16.60 -17.49
CA ASN A 9 -42.32 17.19 -16.46
C ASN A 9 -42.59 16.60 -15.07
N ALA A 10 -43.84 16.23 -14.75
CA ALA A 10 -44.16 15.53 -13.51
C ALA A 10 -43.58 14.10 -13.49
N LEU A 11 -43.62 13.38 -14.62
CA LEU A 11 -43.05 12.04 -14.73
C LEU A 11 -41.51 12.05 -14.62
N VAL A 12 -40.85 13.07 -15.17
CA VAL A 12 -39.38 13.26 -15.06
C VAL A 12 -38.97 13.59 -13.63
N LEU A 13 -39.73 14.44 -12.91
CA LEU A 13 -39.48 14.74 -11.49
C LEU A 13 -39.71 13.52 -10.59
N PHE A 14 -40.70 12.69 -10.88
CA PHE A 14 -40.96 11.45 -10.14
C PHE A 14 -39.90 10.38 -10.42
N SER A 15 -39.42 10.27 -11.67
CA SER A 15 -38.33 9.37 -12.07
C SER A 15 -36.98 9.77 -11.45
N CYS A 16 -36.64 11.07 -11.44
CA CYS A 16 -35.43 11.56 -10.79
C CYS A 16 -35.46 11.35 -9.28
N THR A 17 -36.58 11.61 -8.59
CA THR A 17 -36.68 11.38 -7.15
C THR A 17 -36.62 9.90 -6.78
N PHE A 18 -37.20 9.00 -7.59
CA PHE A 18 -37.11 7.55 -7.35
C PHE A 18 -35.68 7.01 -7.61
N ALA A 19 -34.98 7.51 -8.62
CA ALA A 19 -33.59 7.15 -8.91
C ALA A 19 -32.61 7.64 -7.83
N PHE A 20 -32.81 8.85 -7.28
CA PHE A 20 -32.02 9.36 -6.15
C PHE A 20 -32.27 8.57 -4.85
N ASN A 21 -33.51 8.10 -4.63
CA ASN A 21 -33.83 7.27 -3.47
C ASN A 21 -33.31 5.82 -3.60
N LEU A 22 -33.17 5.26 -4.80
CA LEU A 22 -32.55 3.94 -5.01
C LEU A 22 -31.03 3.93 -4.84
N LEU A 23 -30.34 5.04 -5.18
CA LEU A 23 -28.89 5.18 -4.93
C LEU A 23 -28.56 5.38 -3.44
N SER A 24 -29.56 5.72 -2.61
CA SER A 24 -29.38 5.94 -1.17
C SER A 24 -29.41 4.64 -0.33
N ILE A 25 -29.71 3.48 -0.95
CA ILE A 25 -29.87 2.18 -0.26
C ILE A 25 -28.73 1.21 -0.62
N ILE A 26 -27.71 1.65 -1.35
CA ILE A 26 -26.50 0.83 -1.48
C ILE A 26 -25.82 0.90 -0.10
N PRO A 27 -25.68 -0.21 0.64
CA PRO A 27 -24.78 -0.20 1.77
C PRO A 27 -23.40 0.08 1.18
N ILE A 28 -22.88 1.28 1.42
CA ILE A 28 -21.51 1.61 1.11
C ILE A 28 -20.70 0.75 2.08
N CYS A 29 -20.42 -0.49 1.69
CA CYS A 29 -19.34 -1.28 2.26
C CYS A 29 -18.04 -0.63 1.79
N ALA A 30 -17.80 0.61 2.23
CA ALA A 30 -16.49 1.19 2.20
C ALA A 30 -15.64 0.30 3.10
N LEU A 31 -14.68 -0.40 2.52
CA LEU A 31 -13.64 -1.09 3.28
C LEU A 31 -12.74 0.01 3.88
N ASN A 32 -13.18 0.54 5.01
CA ASN A 32 -12.49 1.58 5.73
C ASN A 32 -11.35 0.92 6.50
N ILE A 33 -10.24 0.60 5.82
CA ILE A 33 -8.96 0.31 6.50
C ILE A 33 -8.34 1.67 6.88
N GLY A 34 -9.09 2.43 7.66
CA GLY A 34 -8.57 3.53 8.45
C GLY A 34 -8.62 3.05 9.89
N ALA A 35 -7.49 3.07 10.59
CA ALA A 35 -7.44 2.83 12.04
C ALA A 35 -8.29 3.89 12.75
N GLN A 36 -9.61 3.69 12.80
CA GLN A 36 -10.51 4.48 13.61
C GLN A 36 -10.25 4.08 15.06
N THR A 37 -9.74 5.05 15.81
CA THR A 37 -9.53 5.03 17.26
C THR A 37 -10.87 5.00 17.99
N THR A 38 -11.70 4.01 17.71
CA THR A 38 -12.60 3.48 18.73
C THR A 38 -11.70 2.79 19.75
N GLY A 39 -11.94 2.93 21.06
CA GLY A 39 -11.09 2.39 22.13
C GLY A 39 -10.87 0.86 22.13
N VAL A 40 -11.22 0.16 21.05
CA VAL A 40 -10.57 -1.08 20.65
C VAL A 40 -9.22 -0.70 20.08
N ALA A 41 -8.15 -0.89 20.85
CA ALA A 41 -6.84 -1.00 20.25
C ALA A 41 -6.96 -2.08 19.17
N VAL A 42 -7.05 -1.68 17.90
CA VAL A 42 -6.64 -2.55 16.81
C VAL A 42 -5.15 -2.72 17.08
N SER A 43 -4.82 -3.72 17.89
CA SER A 43 -3.50 -4.30 17.84
C SER A 43 -3.43 -4.83 16.43
N VAL A 44 -2.94 -4.02 15.49
CA VAL A 44 -2.11 -4.55 14.41
C VAL A 44 -1.14 -5.41 15.19
N SER A 45 -1.34 -6.72 15.10
CA SER A 45 -0.60 -7.63 15.93
C SER A 45 0.87 -7.28 15.72
N LYS A 46 1.63 -7.26 16.82
CA LYS A 46 3.10 -7.10 16.78
C LYS A 46 3.74 -8.36 16.16
N ASP A 47 3.09 -8.93 15.16
CA ASP A 47 3.49 -10.12 14.47
C ASP A 47 4.50 -9.68 13.43
N CYS A 48 5.74 -9.67 13.90
CA CYS A 48 6.90 -9.52 13.06
C CYS A 48 7.24 -10.87 12.41
N SER A 49 7.85 -10.84 11.23
CA SER A 49 8.20 -12.05 10.49
C SER A 49 9.53 -12.64 10.97
N ARG A 50 9.57 -13.98 11.05
CA ARG A 50 10.80 -14.76 11.21
C ARG A 50 11.09 -15.66 10.01
N GLN A 51 10.23 -15.61 8.99
CA GLN A 51 10.28 -16.50 7.84
C GLN A 51 10.46 -15.70 6.55
N CYS A 52 11.25 -16.24 5.64
CA CYS A 52 11.39 -15.69 4.30
C CYS A 52 10.13 -16.01 3.49
N GLU A 53 9.24 -15.04 3.35
CA GLU A 53 8.02 -15.14 2.54
C GLU A 53 8.30 -14.79 1.06
N SER A 54 7.49 -15.31 0.15
CA SER A 54 7.51 -14.95 -1.27
C SER A 54 6.09 -15.04 -1.83
N SER A 55 5.17 -14.31 -1.20
CA SER A 55 3.74 -14.34 -1.49
C SER A 55 3.27 -13.02 -2.11
N PHE A 56 2.26 -13.10 -2.97
CA PHE A 56 1.64 -11.94 -3.62
C PHE A 56 2.64 -11.03 -4.35
N CYS A 57 3.63 -11.62 -5.02
CA CYS A 57 4.82 -10.97 -5.60
C CYS A 57 4.54 -9.75 -6.49
N SER A 58 3.37 -9.71 -7.15
CA SER A 58 2.98 -8.64 -8.08
C SER A 58 1.81 -7.78 -7.57
N LEU A 59 1.40 -7.95 -6.30
CA LEU A 59 0.26 -7.25 -5.71
C LEU A 59 0.73 -6.35 -4.56
N PRO A 60 1.11 -5.08 -4.81
CA PRO A 60 1.75 -4.23 -3.81
C PRO A 60 1.02 -4.15 -2.45
N PRO A 61 -0.33 -4.09 -2.36
CA PRO A 61 -1.02 -4.06 -1.07
C PRO A 61 -0.88 -5.32 -0.21
N LEU A 62 -0.56 -6.47 -0.83
CA LEU A 62 -0.49 -7.79 -0.17
C LEU A 62 0.91 -8.41 -0.23
N LEU A 63 1.83 -7.81 -0.98
CA LEU A 63 3.17 -8.30 -1.22
C LEU A 63 3.90 -8.58 0.10
N ARG A 64 4.41 -9.80 0.24
CA ARG A 64 5.34 -10.18 1.31
C ARG A 64 6.52 -10.91 0.70
N TYR A 65 7.66 -10.24 0.73
CA TYR A 65 8.93 -10.76 0.24
C TYR A 65 9.96 -10.72 1.35
N GLY A 66 10.67 -11.83 1.55
CA GLY A 66 11.59 -11.99 2.67
C GLY A 66 10.89 -11.78 4.00
N LYS A 67 11.55 -11.08 4.93
CA LYS A 67 10.98 -10.73 6.23
C LYS A 67 10.55 -9.27 6.33
N TYR A 68 11.00 -8.41 5.42
CA TYR A 68 10.91 -6.96 5.57
C TYR A 68 10.24 -6.25 4.39
N CYS A 69 10.12 -6.87 3.21
CA CYS A 69 9.47 -6.21 2.09
C CYS A 69 7.95 -6.45 2.12
N GLY A 70 7.19 -5.45 2.55
CA GLY A 70 5.73 -5.46 2.47
C GLY A 70 5.08 -4.27 3.19
N LEU A 71 3.80 -4.02 2.90
CA LEU A 71 3.06 -2.95 3.57
C LEU A 71 2.66 -3.42 4.98
N LEU A 72 3.03 -2.64 6.01
CA LEU A 72 2.77 -2.96 7.43
C LEU A 72 3.27 -4.37 7.80
N TYR A 73 4.36 -4.81 7.17
CA TYR A 73 4.98 -6.11 7.33
C TYR A 73 6.48 -5.88 7.55
N SER A 74 7.04 -6.44 8.62
CA SER A 74 8.46 -6.28 8.94
C SER A 74 8.97 -7.46 9.76
N GLY A 75 10.30 -7.65 9.81
CA GLY A 75 10.94 -8.75 10.49
C GLY A 75 11.10 -8.53 11.99
N CYS A 76 11.24 -9.61 12.75
CA CYS A 76 11.40 -9.51 14.20
C CYS A 76 12.76 -8.92 14.61
N PRO A 77 12.86 -8.30 15.81
CA PRO A 77 14.14 -7.84 16.33
C PRO A 77 15.19 -8.97 16.33
N GLY A 78 16.34 -8.68 15.73
CA GLY A 78 17.46 -9.63 15.63
C GLY A 78 17.39 -10.62 14.46
N GLU A 79 16.29 -10.64 13.70
CA GLU A 79 16.22 -11.42 12.47
C GLU A 79 17.15 -10.82 11.41
N ARG A 80 17.82 -11.70 10.65
CA ARG A 80 18.60 -11.29 9.47
C ARG A 80 17.71 -11.25 8.24
N PRO A 81 17.97 -10.33 7.28
CA PRO A 81 17.29 -10.32 6.00
C PRO A 81 17.61 -11.60 5.21
N CYS A 82 16.66 -12.01 4.39
CA CYS A 82 16.73 -13.25 3.60
C CYS A 82 17.71 -13.14 2.43
N ASP A 83 17.80 -11.97 1.81
CA ASP A 83 18.74 -11.65 0.73
C ASP A 83 19.06 -10.15 0.67
N GLY A 84 19.72 -9.70 -0.39
CA GLY A 84 20.08 -8.29 -0.57
C GLY A 84 18.89 -7.36 -0.80
N LEU A 85 17.80 -7.82 -1.42
CA LEU A 85 16.58 -7.03 -1.58
C LEU A 85 15.86 -6.86 -0.24
N ASP A 86 15.73 -7.94 0.51
CA ASP A 86 15.13 -7.93 1.84
C ASP A 86 15.94 -7.04 2.82
N ALA A 87 17.26 -6.96 2.66
CA ALA A 87 18.10 -6.03 3.41
C ALA A 87 17.80 -4.55 3.06
N CYS A 88 17.48 -4.24 1.80
CA CYS A 88 17.03 -2.89 1.43
C CYS A 88 15.73 -2.52 2.14
N CYS A 89 14.76 -3.44 2.20
CA CYS A 89 13.49 -3.23 2.89
C CYS A 89 13.67 -3.10 4.41
N MET A 90 14.53 -3.92 5.03
CA MET A 90 14.87 -3.79 6.45
C MET A 90 15.39 -2.40 6.80
N ASN A 91 16.29 -1.85 5.97
CA ASN A 91 16.84 -0.51 6.17
C ASN A 91 15.78 0.58 5.95
N HIS A 92 14.86 0.37 5.00
CA HIS A 92 13.75 1.29 4.78
C HIS A 92 12.80 1.33 5.99
N ASP A 93 12.42 0.17 6.52
CA ASP A 93 11.54 0.08 7.68
C ASP A 93 12.16 0.78 8.90
N GLN A 94 13.46 0.59 9.13
CA GLN A 94 14.18 1.30 10.19
C GLN A 94 14.18 2.81 9.94
N CYS A 95 14.46 3.25 8.71
CA CYS A 95 14.42 4.67 8.36
C CYS A 95 13.04 5.29 8.64
N VAL A 96 11.97 4.62 8.25
CA VAL A 96 10.60 5.09 8.50
C VAL A 96 10.32 5.20 10.00
N GLN A 97 10.74 4.21 10.79
CA GLN A 97 10.62 4.27 12.26
C GLN A 97 11.39 5.47 12.85
N ASP A 98 12.62 5.69 12.41
CA ASP A 98 13.46 6.82 12.85
C ASP A 98 12.88 8.19 12.43
N LYS A 99 12.02 8.22 11.41
CA LYS A 99 11.28 9.40 10.94
C LYS A 99 9.86 9.49 11.53
N ASN A 100 9.63 8.92 12.71
CA ASN A 100 8.33 8.92 13.40
C ASN A 100 7.20 8.21 12.62
N ASN A 101 7.53 7.10 11.95
CA ASN A 101 6.63 6.34 11.09
C ASN A 101 6.13 7.12 9.85
N ASP A 102 6.94 8.06 9.34
CA ASP A 102 6.67 8.78 8.10
C ASP A 102 7.00 7.91 6.87
N TYR A 103 6.01 7.17 6.38
CA TYR A 103 6.10 6.35 5.17
C TYR A 103 6.22 7.15 3.87
N ILE A 104 5.99 8.46 3.88
CA ILE A 104 6.17 9.35 2.71
C ILE A 104 7.44 10.19 2.81
N SER A 105 8.35 9.82 3.73
CA SER A 105 9.67 10.39 3.85
C SER A 105 10.43 10.24 2.52
N GLN A 106 10.82 11.38 1.95
CA GLN A 106 11.57 11.40 0.70
C GLN A 106 12.95 10.74 0.85
N GLU A 107 13.57 10.89 2.03
CA GLU A 107 14.87 10.31 2.33
C GLU A 107 14.82 8.78 2.33
N CYS A 108 13.84 8.20 3.03
CA CYS A 108 13.67 6.75 3.14
C CYS A 108 13.33 6.15 1.77
N SER A 109 12.37 6.75 1.06
CA SER A 109 11.94 6.29 -0.27
C SER A 109 13.08 6.34 -1.30
N GLN A 110 13.85 7.44 -1.34
CA GLN A 110 14.97 7.58 -2.27
C GLN A 110 16.12 6.61 -1.97
N THR A 111 16.37 6.35 -0.68
CA THR A 111 17.39 5.40 -0.24
C THR A 111 17.02 3.96 -0.60
N LEU A 112 15.74 3.59 -0.42
CA LEU A 112 15.23 2.28 -0.83
C LEU A 112 15.39 2.06 -2.34
N ILE A 113 14.94 3.01 -3.17
CA ILE A 113 15.10 2.94 -4.65
C ILE A 113 16.57 2.70 -5.03
N LYS A 114 17.49 3.52 -4.52
CA LYS A 114 18.93 3.37 -4.80
C LYS A 114 19.49 2.03 -4.34
N CYS A 115 18.99 1.48 -3.24
CA CYS A 115 19.40 0.18 -2.73
C CYS A 115 18.94 -0.94 -3.66
N MET A 116 17.66 -0.92 -4.08
CA MET A 116 17.11 -1.90 -5.01
C MET A 116 17.82 -1.87 -6.36
N ASP A 117 18.14 -0.69 -6.90
CA ASP A 117 18.91 -0.55 -8.14
C ASP A 117 20.29 -1.21 -8.03
N LYS A 118 20.99 -0.98 -6.92
CA LYS A 118 22.30 -1.61 -6.66
C LYS A 118 22.18 -3.12 -6.56
N PHE A 119 21.17 -3.62 -5.86
CA PHE A 119 20.94 -5.05 -5.72
C PHE A 119 20.64 -5.69 -7.09
N LYS A 120 19.72 -5.10 -7.87
CA LYS A 120 19.41 -5.53 -9.24
C LYS A 120 20.66 -5.61 -10.11
N ASN A 121 21.46 -4.54 -10.10
CA ASN A 121 22.68 -4.45 -10.91
C ASN A 121 23.80 -5.40 -10.45
N SER A 122 23.78 -5.85 -9.19
CA SER A 122 24.78 -6.77 -8.66
C SER A 122 24.62 -8.20 -9.18
N GLY A 123 23.43 -8.58 -9.65
CA GLY A 123 23.11 -9.97 -10.01
C GLY A 123 23.22 -10.94 -8.83
N ALA A 124 23.21 -10.44 -7.58
CA ALA A 124 23.29 -11.27 -6.40
C ALA A 124 22.08 -12.23 -6.31
N PRO A 125 22.29 -13.46 -5.82
CA PRO A 125 21.23 -14.45 -5.74
C PRO A 125 20.19 -14.07 -4.68
N THR A 126 18.97 -14.58 -4.87
CA THR A 126 17.91 -14.56 -3.86
C THR A 126 18.01 -15.76 -2.91
N PHE A 127 17.19 -15.76 -1.85
CA PHE A 127 17.11 -16.84 -0.87
C PHE A 127 16.52 -18.13 -1.44
N LYS A 128 16.90 -19.26 -0.84
CA LYS A 128 16.44 -20.59 -1.25
C LYS A 128 14.93 -20.73 -1.03
N GLY A 129 14.23 -21.23 -2.06
CA GLY A 129 12.79 -21.49 -2.01
C GLY A 129 11.92 -20.27 -2.31
N ASN A 130 12.52 -19.15 -2.72
CA ASN A 130 11.78 -18.01 -3.25
C ASN A 130 10.96 -18.41 -4.48
N THR A 131 9.66 -18.11 -4.47
CA THR A 131 8.73 -18.35 -5.59
C THR A 131 8.44 -17.10 -6.43
N CYS A 132 8.93 -15.92 -6.02
CA CYS A 132 8.79 -14.68 -6.76
C CYS A 132 9.88 -14.52 -7.82
N GLN A 133 9.54 -13.89 -8.95
CA GLN A 133 10.54 -13.27 -9.81
C GLN A 133 11.02 -11.98 -9.15
N VAL A 134 12.31 -11.90 -8.86
CA VAL A 134 12.89 -10.83 -8.05
C VAL A 134 12.78 -9.46 -8.75
N ASP A 135 12.95 -9.43 -10.07
CA ASP A 135 12.81 -8.21 -10.86
C ASP A 135 11.39 -7.64 -10.81
N ASP A 136 10.36 -8.49 -10.83
CA ASP A 136 8.95 -8.07 -10.70
C ASP A 136 8.68 -7.44 -9.34
N VAL A 137 9.25 -8.03 -8.27
CA VAL A 137 9.12 -7.50 -6.90
C VAL A 137 9.78 -6.12 -6.81
N ILE A 138 10.98 -5.96 -7.38
CA ILE A 138 11.68 -4.67 -7.42
C ILE A 138 10.87 -3.63 -8.18
N GLU A 139 10.32 -3.97 -9.35
CA GLU A 139 9.51 -3.06 -10.15
C GLU A 139 8.27 -2.59 -9.40
N VAL A 140 7.55 -3.51 -8.75
CA VAL A 140 6.36 -3.19 -7.96
C VAL A 140 6.71 -2.26 -6.79
N ILE A 141 7.76 -2.55 -6.03
CA ILE A 141 8.19 -1.71 -4.91
C ILE A 141 8.67 -0.34 -5.43
N HIS A 142 9.37 -0.30 -6.56
CA HIS A 142 9.86 0.93 -7.16
C HIS A 142 8.70 1.89 -7.50
N VAL A 143 7.64 1.42 -8.14
CA VAL A 143 6.45 2.24 -8.46
C VAL A 143 5.80 2.81 -7.20
N VAL A 144 5.68 2.01 -6.14
CA VAL A 144 5.11 2.49 -4.87
C VAL A 144 6.01 3.55 -4.22
N MET A 145 7.33 3.37 -4.27
CA MET A 145 8.28 4.35 -3.72
C MET A 145 8.35 5.65 -4.53
N GLU A 146 8.19 5.60 -5.85
CA GLU A 146 8.06 6.82 -6.66
C GLU A 146 6.79 7.61 -6.31
N ALA A 147 5.68 6.91 -6.07
CA ALA A 147 4.45 7.53 -5.59
C ALA A 147 4.64 8.15 -4.20
N ALA A 148 5.33 7.46 -3.27
CA ALA A 148 5.66 7.98 -1.96
C ALA A 148 6.57 9.22 -2.02
N LEU A 149 7.58 9.23 -2.90
CA LEU A 149 8.42 10.40 -3.16
C LEU A 149 7.60 11.60 -3.65
N LEU A 150 6.69 11.36 -4.61
CA LEU A 150 5.83 12.42 -5.12
C LEU A 150 4.91 12.96 -4.01
N ALA A 151 4.28 12.07 -3.23
CA ALA A 151 3.43 12.45 -2.10
C ALA A 151 4.21 13.27 -1.07
N GLY A 152 5.40 12.81 -0.67
CA GLY A 152 6.28 13.53 0.26
C GLY A 152 6.70 14.90 -0.24
N ARG A 153 6.91 15.10 -1.55
CA ARG A 153 7.20 16.43 -2.14
C ARG A 153 6.00 17.37 -2.14
N VAL A 154 4.78 16.84 -2.14
CA VAL A 154 3.55 17.65 -2.15
C VAL A 154 3.10 17.97 -0.72
N LEU A 155 3.11 16.97 0.16
CA LEU A 155 2.53 17.05 1.51
C LEU A 155 3.50 17.63 2.55
N HIS A 156 4.81 17.50 2.36
CA HIS A 156 5.81 18.15 3.22
C HIS A 156 6.18 19.57 2.76
N LYS A 157 5.44 20.16 1.80
CA LYS A 157 5.56 21.59 1.51
C LYS A 157 4.99 22.38 2.69
N PRO A 158 5.69 23.41 3.20
CA PRO A 158 5.19 24.28 4.25
C PRO A 158 3.96 25.08 3.79
#